data_AF-A0AAW5ELZ3-F1
#
_entry.id   AF-A0AAW5ELZ3-F1
#
_cell.length_a   1.000
_cell.length_b   1.000
_cell.length_c   1.000
_cell.angle_alpha   90.00
_cell.angle_beta   90.00
_cell.angle_gamma   90.00
#
_symmetry.space_group_name_H-M   'P 1'
#
loop_
_entity.id
_entity.type
_entity.pdbx_description
1 polymer ?
#
loop_
_entity_poly.entity_id
_entity_poly.type
_entity_poly.pdbx_seq_one_letter_code
_entity_poly.pdbx_strand_id
1 'polypeptide(L)'
;GLRNLEFLFLFEIQRQDEIISPVSHDEIIKEGDVLIFSGDITHLETLKKFDGLQMGAQEIKLETLNLVDVVINSESSLIGKSVKEANFRAKFDAGIVALKRGSQNISKIGKSILQAGDRLILSVGKDFHSRDNINKNFYIISNIIQNQKLSNAQSFIVV
;
A
#
# COMPACT_ATOMS: atom_id res chain seq x y z
N GLY A 1 -16.42 2.56 8.59
CA GLY A 1 -15.49 3.57 8.04
C GLY A 1 -14.66 2.97 6.93
N LEU A 2 -14.00 3.80 6.12
CA LEU A 2 -13.24 3.39 4.92
C LEU A 2 -12.05 2.44 5.17
N ARG A 3 -11.73 2.16 6.43
CA ARG A 3 -10.67 1.24 6.86
C ARG A 3 -11.12 -0.22 6.96
N ASN A 4 -12.42 -0.50 6.96
CA ASN A 4 -12.97 -1.86 7.10
C ASN A 4 -13.46 -2.42 5.76
N LEU A 5 -12.80 -2.01 4.67
CA LEU A 5 -13.07 -2.53 3.34
C LEU A 5 -12.24 -3.81 3.17
N GLU A 6 -12.91 -4.92 2.87
CA GLU A 6 -12.25 -6.22 2.77
C GLU A 6 -11.32 -6.32 1.55
N PHE A 7 -11.66 -5.62 0.48
CA PHE A 7 -11.00 -5.75 -0.83
C PHE A 7 -10.38 -4.45 -1.35
N LEU A 8 -10.48 -3.36 -0.58
CA LEU A 8 -9.93 -2.05 -0.93
C LEU A 8 -9.13 -1.49 0.24
N PHE A 9 -8.00 -0.88 -0.05
CA PHE A 9 -7.09 -0.35 0.96
C PHE A 9 -6.68 1.08 0.60
N LEU A 10 -7.03 2.04 1.47
CA LEU A 10 -6.60 3.43 1.36
C LEU A 10 -5.12 3.52 1.75
N PHE A 11 -4.25 3.83 0.79
CA PHE A 11 -2.81 3.87 1.04
C PHE A 11 -2.20 5.26 0.90
N GLU A 12 -2.86 6.19 0.19
CA GLU A 12 -2.42 7.57 -0.01
C GLU A 12 -3.62 8.52 -0.01
N ILE A 13 -3.45 9.71 0.59
CA ILE A 13 -4.36 10.85 0.43
C ILE A 13 -3.55 11.98 -0.20
N GLN A 14 -4.08 12.56 -1.27
CA GLN A 14 -3.54 13.79 -1.85
C GLN A 14 -4.43 14.96 -1.43
N ARG A 15 -3.84 15.89 -0.67
CA ARG A 15 -4.51 17.05 -0.10
C ARG A 15 -3.81 18.30 -0.61
N GLN A 16 -4.39 18.96 -1.61
CA GLN A 16 -3.76 20.09 -2.28
C GLN A 16 -2.36 19.70 -2.80
N ASP A 17 -1.29 20.29 -2.24
CA ASP A 17 0.11 19.98 -2.59
C ASP A 17 0.77 18.98 -1.61
N GLU A 18 0.03 18.46 -0.64
CA GLU A 18 0.51 17.50 0.36
C GLU A 18 0.15 16.06 -0.02
N ILE A 19 1.12 15.16 0.09
CA ILE A 19 0.91 13.72 -0.01
C ILE A 19 1.00 13.09 1.37
N ILE A 20 -0.09 12.46 1.81
CA ILE A 20 -0.17 11.76 3.09
C ILE A 20 -0.01 10.27 2.82
N SER A 21 1.19 9.76 3.02
CA SER A 21 1.53 8.34 2.88
C SER A 21 2.57 7.93 3.93
N PRO A 22 2.43 6.74 4.55
CA PRO A 22 1.26 5.87 4.48
C PRO A 22 0.10 6.43 5.32
N VAL A 23 -1.16 6.31 4.88
CA VAL A 23 -2.34 6.93 5.56
C VAL A 23 -2.63 6.34 6.95
N SER A 24 -2.47 7.13 8.01
CA SER A 24 -2.64 6.65 9.40
C SER A 24 -4.09 6.27 9.75
N HIS A 25 -4.28 5.59 10.89
CA HIS A 25 -5.61 5.19 11.36
C HIS A 25 -6.45 6.30 11.96
N ASP A 26 -5.79 7.35 12.41
CA ASP A 26 -6.31 8.56 13.00
C ASP A 26 -6.31 9.73 12.01
N GLU A 27 -5.89 9.52 10.75
CA GLU A 27 -5.97 10.55 9.73
C GLU A 27 -7.43 10.93 9.48
N ILE A 28 -7.72 12.23 9.60
CA ILE A 28 -9.05 12.79 9.38
C ILE A 28 -9.12 13.20 7.92
N ILE A 29 -10.02 12.56 7.18
CA ILE A 29 -10.33 12.93 5.80
C ILE A 29 -11.06 14.27 5.80
N LYS A 30 -10.62 15.18 4.94
CA LYS A 30 -11.16 16.52 4.77
C LYS A 30 -11.83 16.66 3.40
N GLU A 31 -12.70 17.65 3.29
CA GLU A 31 -13.26 18.03 2.00
C GLU A 31 -12.15 18.41 1.02
N GLY A 32 -12.25 17.92 -0.22
CA GLY A 32 -11.24 18.12 -1.26
C GLY A 32 -10.05 17.15 -1.20
N ASP A 33 -10.01 16.25 -0.21
CA ASP A 33 -9.04 15.15 -0.22
C ASP A 33 -9.31 14.21 -1.40
N VAL A 34 -8.25 13.86 -2.12
CA VAL A 34 -8.28 12.80 -3.13
C VAL A 34 -7.76 11.53 -2.49
N LEU A 35 -8.62 10.51 -2.42
CA LEU A 35 -8.36 9.25 -1.74
C LEU A 35 -7.93 8.20 -2.75
N ILE A 36 -6.75 7.61 -2.52
CA ILE A 36 -6.19 6.63 -3.45
C ILE A 36 -6.22 5.25 -2.80
N PHE A 37 -7.02 4.38 -3.41
CA PHE A 37 -7.22 3.01 -2.97
C PHE A 37 -6.49 2.04 -3.87
N SER A 38 -5.94 0.99 -3.28
CA SER A 38 -5.49 -0.21 -3.98
C SER A 38 -6.46 -1.35 -3.72
N GLY A 39 -6.75 -2.19 -4.71
CA GLY A 39 -7.50 -3.41 -4.48
C GLY A 39 -8.26 -3.92 -5.69
N ASP A 40 -9.35 -4.63 -5.42
CA ASP A 40 -10.22 -5.20 -6.44
C ASP A 40 -11.29 -4.17 -6.86
N ILE A 41 -11.16 -3.68 -8.10
CA ILE A 41 -12.08 -2.70 -8.69
C ILE A 41 -13.52 -3.18 -8.78
N THR A 42 -13.77 -4.49 -8.75
CA THR A 42 -15.14 -5.03 -8.76
C THR A 42 -15.91 -4.66 -7.49
N HIS A 43 -15.21 -4.27 -6.42
CA HIS A 43 -15.80 -3.87 -5.14
C HIS A 43 -15.97 -2.35 -5.00
N LEU A 44 -15.81 -1.57 -6.07
CA LEU A 44 -15.91 -0.11 -6.02
C LEU A 44 -17.26 0.43 -5.55
N GLU A 45 -18.35 -0.29 -5.80
CA GLU A 45 -19.67 0.06 -5.31
C GLU A 45 -19.74 0.13 -3.77
N THR A 46 -18.78 -0.48 -3.05
CA THR A 46 -18.68 -0.34 -1.59
C THR A 46 -18.27 1.06 -1.15
N LEU A 47 -17.53 1.81 -1.97
CA LEU A 47 -17.12 3.19 -1.69
C LEU A 47 -18.29 4.17 -1.86
N LYS A 48 -19.19 3.91 -2.80
CA LYS A 48 -20.40 4.73 -3.02
C LYS A 48 -21.38 4.73 -1.85
N LYS A 49 -21.20 3.84 -0.87
CA LYS A 49 -22.03 3.78 0.35
C LYS A 49 -21.64 4.85 1.38
N PHE A 50 -20.53 5.54 1.18
CA PHE A 50 -20.07 6.59 2.08
C PHE A 50 -20.47 7.95 1.53
N ASP A 51 -21.29 8.67 2.29
CA ASP A 51 -21.71 10.02 1.94
C ASP A 51 -20.49 10.95 1.81
N GLY A 52 -20.50 11.79 0.76
CA GLY A 52 -19.42 12.74 0.47
C GLY A 52 -18.29 12.21 -0.41
N LEU A 53 -18.23 10.90 -0.68
CA LEU A 53 -17.28 10.34 -1.65
C LEU A 53 -17.79 10.48 -3.09
N GLN A 54 -16.92 10.95 -3.99
CA GLN A 54 -17.23 11.10 -5.40
C GLN A 54 -16.16 10.39 -6.23
N MET A 55 -16.54 9.36 -6.98
CA MET A 55 -15.60 8.63 -7.81
C MET A 55 -14.95 9.56 -8.84
N GLY A 56 -13.63 9.74 -8.73
CA GLY A 56 -12.84 10.49 -9.69
C GLY A 56 -12.40 9.61 -10.86
N ALA A 57 -12.49 10.12 -12.09
CA ALA A 57 -11.95 9.46 -13.28
C ALA A 57 -10.50 9.88 -13.59
N GLN A 58 -9.78 10.39 -12.59
CA GLN A 58 -8.45 10.93 -12.81
C GLN A 58 -7.46 9.79 -13.03
N GLU A 59 -6.78 9.82 -14.16
CA GLU A 59 -5.69 8.88 -14.45
C GLU A 59 -4.52 9.21 -13.53
N ILE A 60 -4.28 8.35 -12.53
CA ILE A 60 -3.09 8.45 -11.69
C ILE A 60 -1.89 7.94 -12.49
N LYS A 61 -0.90 8.82 -12.61
CA LYS A 61 0.43 8.39 -13.04
C LYS A 61 1.07 7.60 -11.91
N LEU A 62 1.41 6.33 -12.17
CA LEU A 62 2.04 5.48 -11.16
C LEU A 62 3.33 6.10 -10.60
N GLU A 63 4.03 6.91 -11.40
CA GLU A 63 5.24 7.62 -10.99
C GLU A 63 5.02 8.70 -9.92
N THR A 64 3.79 9.19 -9.78
CA THR A 64 3.46 10.22 -8.77
C THR A 64 3.09 9.61 -7.42
N LEU A 65 2.91 8.28 -7.35
CA LEU A 65 2.62 7.58 -6.12
C LEU A 65 3.91 7.27 -5.35
N ASN A 66 3.86 7.38 -4.03
CA ASN A 66 4.98 7.00 -3.18
C ASN A 66 4.99 5.48 -2.95
N LEU A 67 5.26 4.71 -4.00
CA LEU A 67 5.31 3.26 -3.98
C LEU A 67 6.71 2.70 -4.24
N VAL A 68 7.09 1.69 -3.45
CA VAL A 68 8.35 0.97 -3.59
C VAL A 68 8.10 -0.53 -3.70
N ASP A 69 8.75 -1.18 -4.66
CA ASP A 69 8.73 -2.62 -4.84
C ASP A 69 9.93 -3.27 -4.13
N VAL A 70 9.64 -4.15 -3.20
CA VAL A 70 10.66 -4.81 -2.37
C VAL A 70 10.47 -6.32 -2.30
N VAL A 71 11.56 -7.02 -2.04
CA VAL A 71 11.56 -8.45 -1.70
C VAL A 71 12.13 -8.63 -0.30
N ILE A 72 11.48 -9.43 0.55
CA ILE A 72 11.97 -9.74 1.89
C ILE A 72 13.28 -10.52 1.81
N ASN A 73 14.34 -9.96 2.39
CA ASN A 73 15.66 -10.59 2.48
C ASN A 73 15.57 -11.90 3.29
N SER A 74 16.33 -12.94 2.90
CA SER A 74 16.42 -14.22 3.61
C SER A 74 16.92 -14.09 5.06
N GLU A 75 17.65 -13.02 5.38
CA GLU A 75 18.14 -12.73 6.75
C GLU A 75 17.23 -11.73 7.49
N SER A 76 16.08 -11.39 6.91
CA SER A 76 15.19 -10.38 7.45
C SER A 76 14.62 -10.77 8.80
N SER A 77 14.67 -9.83 9.75
CA SER A 77 14.04 -9.94 11.08
C SER A 77 12.50 -9.98 11.05
N LEU A 78 11.91 -9.91 9.85
CA LEU A 78 10.46 -9.97 9.62
C LEU A 78 9.96 -11.40 9.40
N ILE A 79 10.84 -12.33 9.02
CA ILE A 79 10.47 -13.72 8.73
C ILE A 79 9.82 -14.35 9.97
N GLY A 80 8.69 -15.03 9.75
CA GLY A 80 7.92 -15.69 10.82
C GLY A 80 7.01 -14.76 11.62
N LYS A 81 7.07 -13.44 11.41
CA LYS A 81 6.13 -12.49 12.02
C LYS A 81 4.90 -12.30 11.13
N SER A 82 3.74 -12.09 11.75
CA SER A 82 2.61 -11.54 11.03
C SER A 82 2.88 -10.10 10.59
N VAL A 83 2.17 -9.64 9.56
CA VAL A 83 2.23 -8.23 9.12
C VAL A 83 1.94 -7.26 10.27
N LYS A 84 0.98 -7.61 11.14
CA LYS A 84 0.66 -6.80 12.33
C LYS A 84 1.84 -6.70 13.31
N GLU A 85 2.50 -7.82 13.61
CA GLU A 85 3.65 -7.85 14.53
C GLU A 85 4.90 -7.19 13.93
N ALA A 86 5.06 -7.24 12.61
CA ALA A 86 6.16 -6.58 11.91
C ALA A 86 6.12 -5.05 12.02
N ASN A 87 4.94 -4.48 12.30
CA ASN A 87 4.72 -3.06 12.56
C ASN A 87 5.39 -2.13 11.53
N PHE A 88 5.09 -2.37 10.24
CA PHE A 88 5.75 -1.72 9.10
C PHE A 88 5.79 -0.20 9.19
N ARG A 89 4.69 0.43 9.63
CA ARG A 89 4.61 1.88 9.79
C ARG A 89 5.66 2.40 10.76
N ALA A 90 5.66 1.86 11.99
CA ALA A 90 6.59 2.31 13.01
C ALA A 90 8.05 1.94 12.69
N LYS A 91 8.28 0.80 12.03
CA LYS A 91 9.64 0.27 11.80
C LYS A 91 10.29 0.80 10.52
N PHE A 92 9.50 1.06 9.47
CA PHE A 92 9.99 1.39 8.14
C PHE A 92 9.39 2.67 7.56
N ASP A 93 8.44 3.33 8.22
CA ASP A 93 7.64 4.40 7.61
C ASP A 93 6.89 3.93 6.35
N ALA A 94 6.28 2.74 6.42
CA ALA A 94 5.62 2.13 5.27
C ALA A 94 4.30 1.43 5.62
N GLY A 95 3.37 1.41 4.66
CA GLY A 95 2.18 0.55 4.61
C GLY A 95 2.33 -0.52 3.54
N ILE A 96 1.81 -1.73 3.77
CA ILE A 96 1.78 -2.78 2.73
C ILE A 96 0.53 -2.59 1.88
N VAL A 97 0.73 -2.36 0.58
CA VAL A 97 -0.33 -2.20 -0.42
C VAL A 97 -0.66 -3.55 -1.05
N ALA A 98 0.37 -4.35 -1.37
CA ALA A 98 0.20 -5.68 -1.91
C ALA A 98 1.28 -6.64 -1.39
N LEU A 99 0.92 -7.92 -1.26
CA LEU A 99 1.84 -9.00 -0.92
C LEU A 99 1.66 -10.15 -1.91
N LYS A 100 2.78 -10.60 -2.49
CA LYS A 100 2.83 -11.73 -3.41
C LYS A 100 3.84 -12.76 -2.92
N ARG A 101 3.44 -14.04 -2.98
CA ARG A 101 4.26 -15.20 -2.63
C ARG A 101 4.40 -16.11 -3.84
N GLY A 102 5.59 -16.16 -4.41
CA GLY A 102 5.81 -16.84 -5.69
C GLY A 102 4.88 -16.28 -6.76
N SER A 103 3.95 -17.09 -7.25
CA SER A 103 2.92 -16.69 -8.23
C SER A 103 1.60 -16.22 -7.62
N GLN A 104 1.39 -16.38 -6.31
CA GLN A 104 0.10 -16.15 -5.65
C GLN A 104 0.01 -14.77 -5.00
N ASN A 105 -1.11 -14.07 -5.22
CA ASN A 105 -1.44 -12.85 -4.49
C ASN A 105 -2.09 -13.22 -3.16
N ILE A 106 -1.65 -12.57 -2.08
CA ILE A 106 -2.19 -12.83 -0.74
C ILE A 106 -3.22 -11.78 -0.40
N SER A 107 -4.49 -12.19 -0.29
CA SER A 107 -5.63 -11.28 -0.07
C SER A 107 -5.73 -10.79 1.38
N LYS A 108 -5.49 -11.64 2.38
CA LYS A 108 -5.63 -11.31 3.81
C LYS A 108 -4.33 -10.85 4.46
N ILE A 109 -3.72 -9.80 3.90
CA ILE A 109 -2.37 -9.32 4.23
C ILE A 109 -2.17 -9.14 5.75
N GLY A 110 -3.10 -8.52 6.46
CA GLY A 110 -2.91 -8.13 7.87
C GLY A 110 -2.60 -9.28 8.84
N LYS A 111 -3.03 -10.51 8.56
CA LYS A 111 -2.77 -11.70 9.39
C LYS A 111 -1.72 -12.65 8.76
N SER A 112 -1.22 -12.35 7.58
CA SER A 112 -0.27 -13.21 6.88
C SER A 112 1.07 -13.22 7.59
N ILE A 113 1.64 -14.42 7.74
CA ILE A 113 3.01 -14.61 8.22
C ILE A 113 3.97 -14.35 7.05
N LEU A 114 4.94 -13.47 7.29
CA LEU A 114 5.93 -13.05 6.30
C LEU A 114 7.00 -14.13 6.10
N GLN A 115 7.41 -14.32 4.86
CA GLN A 115 8.39 -15.31 4.45
C GLN A 115 9.51 -14.65 3.64
N ALA A 116 10.70 -15.26 3.67
CA ALA A 116 11.78 -14.89 2.78
C ALA A 116 11.33 -14.99 1.32
N GLY A 117 11.71 -14.03 0.49
CA GLY A 117 11.31 -13.99 -0.92
C GLY A 117 9.88 -13.51 -1.18
N ASP A 118 9.09 -13.19 -0.15
CA ASP A 118 7.83 -12.45 -0.37
C ASP A 118 8.13 -11.11 -1.05
N ARG A 119 7.38 -10.80 -2.11
CA ARG A 119 7.43 -9.52 -2.81
C ARG A 119 6.32 -8.63 -2.30
N LEU A 120 6.67 -7.42 -1.87
CA LEU A 120 5.76 -6.43 -1.31
C LEU A 120 5.76 -5.18 -2.18
N ILE A 121 4.57 -4.62 -2.39
CA ILE A 121 4.42 -3.22 -2.82
C ILE A 121 4.12 -2.43 -1.55
N LEU A 122 4.99 -1.47 -1.25
CA LEU A 122 4.88 -0.62 -0.08
C LEU A 122 4.47 0.79 -0.48
N SER A 123 3.50 1.38 0.24
CA SER A 123 3.35 2.83 0.26
C SER A 123 4.28 3.39 1.33
N VAL A 124 5.13 4.32 0.94
CA VAL A 124 6.22 4.80 1.78
C VAL A 124 6.03 6.26 2.15
N GLY A 125 6.42 6.60 3.36
CA GLY A 125 6.52 7.98 3.82
C GLY A 125 7.92 8.55 3.58
N LYS A 126 8.07 9.81 3.94
CA LYS A 126 9.29 10.61 3.72
C LYS A 126 10.55 10.02 4.37
N ASP A 127 10.39 9.26 5.47
CA ASP A 127 11.52 8.74 6.25
C ASP A 127 11.90 7.32 5.84
N PHE A 128 11.20 6.69 4.88
CA PHE A 128 11.46 5.30 4.49
C PHE A 128 12.91 5.08 4.06
N HIS A 129 13.41 5.88 3.11
CA HIS A 129 14.75 5.70 2.53
C HIS A 129 15.89 6.03 3.50
N SER A 130 15.64 6.81 4.56
CA SER A 130 16.65 7.17 5.55
C SER A 130 16.80 6.15 6.69
N ARG A 131 15.95 5.11 6.74
CA ARG A 131 16.00 4.12 7.82
C ARG A 131 17.12 3.10 7.60
N ASP A 132 18.00 2.96 8.58
CA ASP A 132 19.16 2.04 8.55
C ASP A 132 18.81 0.55 8.41
N ASN A 133 17.56 0.18 8.68
CA ASN A 133 17.10 -1.20 8.68
C ASN A 133 16.49 -1.64 7.34
N ILE A 134 16.36 -0.75 6.35
CA ILE A 134 15.72 -1.09 5.06
C ILE A 134 16.52 -2.16 4.33
N ASN A 135 17.79 -1.89 4.05
CA ASN A 135 18.66 -2.81 3.30
C ASN A 135 18.91 -4.15 4.04
N LYS A 136 18.71 -4.17 5.37
CA LYS A 136 18.80 -5.40 6.17
C LYS A 136 17.57 -6.30 6.03
N ASN A 137 16.40 -5.72 5.74
CA ASN A 137 15.14 -6.46 5.69
C ASN A 137 14.62 -6.66 4.26
N PHE A 138 15.08 -5.84 3.31
CA PHE A 138 14.55 -5.78 1.96
C PHE A 138 15.64 -5.66 0.91
N TYR A 139 15.41 -6.31 -0.23
CA TYR A 139 16.01 -5.94 -1.50
C TYR A 139 15.03 -5.00 -2.22
N ILE A 140 15.47 -3.77 -2.53
CA ILE A 140 14.66 -2.84 -3.33
C ILE A 140 14.84 -3.20 -4.80
N ILE A 141 13.74 -3.53 -5.47
CA ILE A 141 13.76 -3.93 -6.89
C ILE A 141 13.69 -2.70 -7.78
N SER A 142 12.75 -1.79 -7.47
CA SER A 142 12.61 -0.49 -8.10
C SER A 142 11.70 0.43 -7.27
N ASN A 143 11.96 1.74 -7.33
CA ASN A 143 10.87 2.70 -7.18
C ASN A 143 10.00 2.48 -8.42
N ILE A 144 8.69 2.27 -8.28
CA ILE A 144 7.86 1.71 -9.37
C ILE A 144 7.96 2.56 -10.65
N ILE A 145 8.89 2.18 -11.52
CA ILE A 145 9.04 2.62 -12.90
C ILE A 145 8.88 1.35 -13.73
N GLN A 146 7.74 1.29 -14.42
CA GLN A 146 7.40 0.46 -15.58
C GLN A 146 7.79 -1.03 -15.55
N ASN A 147 6.75 -1.88 -15.48
CA ASN A 147 6.52 -3.08 -16.32
C ASN A 147 5.78 -4.22 -15.61
N GLN A 148 4.71 -3.91 -14.89
CA GLN A 148 3.67 -4.94 -14.66
C GLN A 148 2.31 -4.29 -14.86
N LYS A 149 1.59 -4.74 -15.90
CA LYS A 149 0.13 -4.71 -15.86
C LYS A 149 -0.23 -5.35 -14.53
N LEU A 150 -0.67 -4.55 -13.56
CA LEU A 150 -1.34 -5.10 -12.41
C LEU A 150 -2.49 -5.93 -13.00
N SER A 151 -2.50 -7.23 -12.71
CA SER A 151 -3.57 -8.08 -13.24
C SER A 151 -4.91 -7.52 -12.76
N ASN A 152 -6.02 -7.85 -13.42
CA ASN A 152 -7.36 -7.35 -13.06
C ASN A 152 -7.75 -7.47 -11.56
N ALA A 153 -6.99 -8.23 -10.76
CA ALA A 153 -7.17 -8.37 -9.32
C ALA A 153 -6.51 -7.27 -8.46
N GLN A 154 -5.59 -6.46 -9.00
CA GLN A 154 -4.97 -5.34 -8.30
C GLN A 154 -5.07 -4.11 -9.20
N SER A 155 -5.74 -3.08 -8.73
CA SER A 155 -5.91 -1.84 -9.47
C SER A 155 -5.96 -0.68 -8.50
N PHE A 156 -5.53 0.48 -8.96
CA PHE A 156 -5.58 1.72 -8.19
C PHE A 156 -6.82 2.49 -8.58
N ILE A 157 -7.53 3.05 -7.60
CA ILE A 157 -8.74 3.83 -7.82
C ILE A 157 -8.68 5.14 -7.05
N VAL A 158 -9.25 6.17 -7.65
CA VAL A 158 -9.35 7.53 -7.11
C VAL A 158 -10.79 7.81 -6.71
N VAL A 159 -10.96 8.29 -5.48
CA VAL A 159 -12.27 8.64 -4.91
C VAL A 159 -12.16 9.93 -4.11
#